data_AF-A0AB39N2R6-F1
#
_entry.id   AF-A0AB39N2R6-F1
#
_cell.length_a   1.000
_cell.length_b   1.000
_cell.length_c   1.000
_cell.angle_alpha   90.00
_cell.angle_beta   90.00
_cell.angle_gamma   90.00
#
_symmetry.space_group_name_H-M   'P 1'
#
loop_
_entity.id
_entity.type
_entity.pdbx_description
1 polymer ?
#
loop_
_entity_poly.entity_id
_entity_poly.type
_entity_poly.pdbx_seq_one_letter_code
_entity_poly.pdbx_strand_id
1 'polypeptide(L)'
;MQSSSYQPEQAGPASPRGVRMPGAVIFVLVVVAVHALGTAFGGWAVLEENRNKQEHGQDLLMPMGMAWLLALFCWGLAALLVGCVVLARKRRSWVRVVLIVCLSLVAVSTAFAFLGSLTSGAPNLATFVVAGIDVAALWMVSGATGRGYFSVRDQAPTWHQG
;
A
#
# COMPACT_ATOMS: atom_id res chain seq x y z
N MET A 1 -59.55 30.71 15.25
CA MET A 1 -58.26 30.80 14.53
C MET A 1 -57.40 29.64 15.01
N GLN A 2 -57.20 28.64 14.15
CA GLN A 2 -56.45 27.41 14.44
C GLN A 2 -54.95 27.69 14.34
N SER A 3 -54.22 27.41 15.43
CA SER A 3 -52.76 27.39 15.47
C SER A 3 -52.26 26.12 14.77
N SER A 4 -51.64 26.30 13.59
CA SER A 4 -50.96 25.25 12.84
C SER A 4 -49.71 24.81 13.60
N SER A 5 -49.73 23.58 14.14
CA SER A 5 -48.58 22.93 14.76
C SER A 5 -47.53 22.60 13.70
N TYR A 6 -46.39 23.28 13.78
CA TYR A 6 -45.18 22.95 13.02
C TYR A 6 -44.68 21.59 13.48
N GLN A 7 -44.84 20.55 12.66
CA GLN A 7 -44.30 19.23 12.91
C GLN A 7 -42.89 19.20 12.28
N PRO A 8 -41.79 19.15 13.07
CA PRO A 8 -40.47 19.00 12.49
C PRO A 8 -40.42 17.65 11.79
N GLU A 9 -40.14 17.69 10.50
CA GLU A 9 -39.89 16.54 9.64
C GLU A 9 -38.83 15.67 10.31
N GLN A 10 -39.27 14.58 10.94
CA GLN A 10 -38.41 13.55 11.48
C GLN A 10 -37.64 12.97 10.30
N ALA A 11 -36.41 13.44 10.12
CA ALA A 11 -35.41 12.80 9.28
C ALA A 11 -35.35 11.32 9.68
N GLY A 12 -35.93 10.47 8.83
CA GLY A 12 -35.92 9.03 9.02
C GLY A 12 -34.48 8.54 9.22
N PRO A 13 -34.29 7.43 9.95
CA PRO A 13 -32.97 6.88 10.22
C PRO A 13 -32.26 6.67 8.89
N ALA A 14 -31.24 7.49 8.62
CA ALA A 14 -30.38 7.34 7.48
C ALA A 14 -29.92 5.88 7.46
N SER A 15 -30.38 5.12 6.47
CA SER A 15 -29.94 3.74 6.27
C SER A 15 -28.42 3.71 6.40
N PRO A 16 -27.82 2.69 7.04
CA PRO A 16 -26.37 2.57 7.13
C PRO A 16 -25.87 2.36 5.70
N ARG A 17 -25.65 3.45 4.97
CA ARG A 17 -25.00 3.44 3.67
C ARG A 17 -23.67 2.82 3.98
N GLY A 18 -23.49 1.56 3.56
CA GLY A 18 -22.19 0.93 3.52
C GLY A 18 -21.29 1.92 2.82
N VAL A 19 -20.47 2.64 3.60
CA VAL A 19 -19.74 3.79 3.11
C VAL A 19 -18.84 3.24 2.02
N ARG A 20 -19.19 3.48 0.74
CA ARG A 20 -18.45 2.94 -0.39
C ARG A 20 -17.00 3.40 -0.26
N MET A 21 -16.07 2.48 -0.49
CA MET A 21 -14.65 2.79 -0.40
C MET A 21 -14.33 3.87 -1.43
N PRO A 22 -13.71 5.00 -1.04
CA PRO A 22 -13.41 6.07 -1.98
C PRO A 22 -12.44 5.54 -3.05
N GLY A 23 -12.67 5.92 -4.31
CA GLY A 23 -11.89 5.43 -5.45
C GLY A 23 -10.37 5.62 -5.30
N ALA A 24 -9.95 6.71 -4.66
CA ALA A 24 -8.54 6.97 -4.35
C ALA A 24 -7.92 5.88 -3.45
N VAL A 25 -8.67 5.37 -2.47
CA VAL A 25 -8.16 4.29 -1.61
C VAL A 25 -8.11 2.97 -2.39
N ILE A 26 -9.09 2.71 -3.26
CA ILE A 26 -9.06 1.54 -4.15
C ILE A 26 -7.81 1.59 -5.05
N PHE A 27 -7.53 2.74 -5.66
CA PHE A 27 -6.33 2.95 -6.47
C PHE A 27 -5.05 2.64 -5.70
N VAL A 28 -4.90 3.20 -4.49
CA VAL A 28 -3.74 2.91 -3.62
C VAL A 28 -3.63 1.42 -3.32
N LEU A 29 -4.74 0.72 -3.03
CA LEU A 29 -4.71 -0.71 -2.77
C LEU A 29 -4.30 -1.54 -3.98
N VAL A 30 -4.71 -1.14 -5.19
CA VAL A 30 -4.27 -1.80 -6.43
C VAL A 30 -2.77 -1.61 -6.63
N VAL A 31 -2.26 -0.38 -6.47
CA VAL A 31 -0.82 -0.09 -6.56
C VAL A 31 -0.03 -0.93 -5.56
N VAL A 32 -0.48 -0.98 -4.30
CA VAL A 32 0.13 -1.81 -3.25
C VAL A 32 0.11 -3.29 -3.59
N ALA A 33 -0.99 -3.80 -4.17
CA ALA A 33 -1.08 -5.21 -4.58
C ALA A 33 -0.12 -5.53 -5.73
N VAL A 34 0.01 -4.63 -6.73
CA VAL A 34 0.98 -4.77 -7.81
C VAL A 34 2.41 -4.80 -7.25
N HIS A 35 2.73 -3.92 -6.31
CA HIS A 35 4.04 -3.91 -5.64
C HIS A 35 4.30 -5.19 -4.84
N ALA A 36 3.29 -5.74 -4.16
CA ALA A 36 3.43 -7.00 -3.44
C ALA A 36 3.81 -8.14 -4.39
N LEU A 37 3.12 -8.23 -5.53
CA LEU A 37 3.41 -9.23 -6.57
C LEU A 37 4.80 -9.01 -7.18
N GLY A 38 5.14 -7.77 -7.53
CA GLY A 38 6.45 -7.44 -8.08
C GLY A 38 7.59 -7.74 -7.10
N THR A 39 7.40 -7.48 -5.81
CA THR A 39 8.39 -7.76 -4.77
C THR A 39 8.59 -9.27 -4.59
N ALA A 40 7.50 -10.04 -4.52
CA ALA A 40 7.59 -11.50 -4.43
C ALA A 40 8.26 -12.11 -5.66
N PHE A 41 7.88 -11.64 -6.86
CA PHE A 41 8.48 -12.09 -8.12
C PHE A 41 9.96 -11.71 -8.22
N GLY A 42 10.34 -10.51 -7.78
CA GLY A 42 11.74 -10.07 -7.75
C GLY A 42 12.60 -10.94 -6.82
N GLY A 43 12.11 -11.24 -5.61
CA GLY A 43 12.79 -12.15 -4.69
C GLY A 43 12.94 -13.56 -5.25
N TRP A 44 11.90 -14.07 -5.92
CA TRP A 44 11.94 -15.36 -6.62
C TRP A 44 12.96 -15.36 -7.77
N ALA A 45 12.93 -14.35 -8.64
CA ALA A 45 13.81 -14.26 -9.81
C ALA A 45 15.30 -14.20 -9.42
N VAL A 46 15.65 -13.52 -8.32
CA VAL A 46 17.04 -13.50 -7.81
C VAL A 46 17.50 -14.88 -7.35
N LEU A 47 16.63 -15.67 -6.72
CA LEU A 47 16.97 -17.04 -6.32
C LEU A 47 17.12 -17.95 -7.54
N GLU A 48 16.18 -17.87 -8.49
CA GLU A 48 16.20 -18.69 -9.69
C GLU A 48 17.45 -18.43 -10.53
N GLU A 49 17.81 -17.16 -10.72
CA GLU A 49 19.01 -16.79 -11.47
C GLU A 49 20.30 -17.23 -10.75
N ASN A 50 20.39 -17.09 -9.42
CA ASN A 50 21.55 -17.60 -8.67
C ASN A 50 21.66 -19.12 -8.75
N ARG A 51 20.53 -19.83 -8.66
CA ARG A 51 20.48 -21.29 -8.78
C ARG A 51 20.92 -21.73 -10.18
N ASN A 52 20.39 -21.09 -11.22
CA ASN A 52 20.77 -21.36 -12.60
C ASN A 52 22.27 -21.19 -12.82
N LYS A 53 22.86 -20.09 -12.30
CA LYS A 53 24.31 -19.86 -12.37
C LYS A 53 25.11 -20.93 -11.62
N GLN A 54 24.66 -21.33 -10.44
CA GLN A 54 25.29 -22.39 -9.66
C GLN A 54 25.28 -23.74 -10.41
N GLU A 55 24.16 -24.10 -11.05
CA GLU A 55 24.03 -25.34 -11.82
C GLU A 55 24.94 -25.35 -13.07
N HIS A 56 25.23 -24.18 -13.64
CA HIS A 56 26.13 -24.01 -14.78
C HIS A 56 27.60 -23.73 -14.40
N GLY A 57 27.93 -23.73 -13.10
CA GLY A 57 29.28 -23.45 -12.60
C GLY A 57 29.75 -22.01 -12.86
N GLN A 58 28.82 -21.07 -13.03
CA GLN A 58 29.11 -19.65 -13.19
C GLN A 58 29.22 -18.93 -11.85
N ASP A 59 29.88 -17.77 -11.85
CA ASP A 59 29.92 -16.89 -10.68
C ASP A 59 28.52 -16.42 -10.30
N LEU A 60 28.12 -16.66 -9.04
CA LEU A 60 26.83 -16.26 -8.52
C LEU A 60 26.67 -14.73 -8.61
N LEU A 61 25.43 -14.25 -8.78
CA LEU A 61 25.14 -12.81 -8.68
C LEU A 61 25.50 -12.25 -7.30
N MET A 62 25.28 -13.07 -6.27
CA MET A 62 25.63 -12.78 -4.89
C MET A 62 25.80 -14.08 -4.11
N PRO A 63 26.49 -14.07 -2.95
CA PRO A 63 26.59 -15.26 -2.11
C PRO A 63 25.21 -15.86 -1.81
N MET A 64 25.06 -17.18 -1.91
CA MET A 64 23.76 -17.86 -1.83
C MET A 64 22.99 -17.52 -0.53
N GLY A 65 23.70 -17.35 0.59
CA GLY A 65 23.09 -16.91 1.85
C GLY A 65 22.48 -15.51 1.76
N MET A 66 23.12 -14.56 1.08
CA MET A 66 22.56 -13.21 0.84
C MET A 66 21.34 -13.25 -0.08
N ALA A 67 21.37 -14.10 -1.12
CA ALA A 67 20.23 -14.28 -2.02
C ALA A 67 18.99 -14.78 -1.26
N TRP A 68 19.16 -15.75 -0.36
CA TRP A 68 18.09 -16.23 0.52
C TRP A 68 17.58 -15.16 1.48
N LEU A 69 18.46 -14.41 2.12
CA LEU A 69 18.05 -13.32 3.01
C LEU A 69 17.25 -12.25 2.27
N LEU A 70 17.71 -11.85 1.08
CA LEU A 70 17.01 -10.88 0.24
C LEU A 70 15.65 -11.42 -0.20
N ALA A 71 15.58 -12.68 -0.63
CA ALA A 71 14.32 -13.30 -1.04
C ALA A 71 13.33 -13.37 0.14
N LEU A 72 13.76 -13.82 1.32
CA LEU A 72 12.91 -13.86 2.52
C LEU A 72 12.43 -12.47 2.90
N PHE A 73 13.29 -11.45 2.80
CA PHE A 73 12.91 -10.05 3.02
C PHE A 73 11.85 -9.60 2.01
N CYS A 74 12.02 -9.88 0.72
CA CYS A 74 11.05 -9.59 -0.33
C CYS A 74 9.71 -10.28 -0.08
N TRP A 75 9.71 -11.57 0.28
CA TRP A 75 8.50 -12.31 0.62
C TRP A 75 7.81 -11.75 1.88
N GLY A 76 8.58 -11.35 2.90
CA GLY A 76 8.06 -10.70 4.10
C GLY A 76 7.39 -9.35 3.80
N LEU A 77 8.02 -8.52 2.96
CA LEU A 77 7.44 -7.26 2.51
C LEU A 77 6.16 -7.49 1.68
N ALA A 78 6.18 -8.45 0.75
CA ALA A 78 4.99 -8.79 -0.04
C ALA A 78 3.84 -9.24 0.87
N ALA A 79 4.10 -10.09 1.85
CA ALA A 79 3.11 -10.52 2.83
C ALA A 79 2.57 -9.34 3.67
N LEU A 80 3.44 -8.41 4.07
CA LEU A 80 3.04 -7.20 4.79
C LEU A 80 2.13 -6.30 3.94
N LEU A 81 2.46 -6.09 2.66
CA LEU A 81 1.67 -5.31 1.71
C LEU A 81 0.28 -5.95 1.49
N VAL A 82 0.22 -7.27 1.28
CA VAL A 82 -1.04 -8.03 1.17
C VAL A 82 -1.86 -7.92 2.46
N GLY A 83 -1.20 -8.07 3.61
CA GLY A 83 -1.80 -7.87 4.93
C GLY A 83 -2.42 -6.47 5.06
N CYS A 84 -1.74 -5.44 4.59
CA CYS A 84 -2.26 -4.07 4.56
C CYS A 84 -3.51 -3.95 3.68
N VAL A 85 -3.54 -4.59 2.51
CA VAL A 85 -4.71 -4.60 1.62
C VAL A 85 -5.92 -5.26 2.29
N VAL A 86 -5.70 -6.40 2.96
CA VAL A 86 -6.76 -7.10 3.69
C VAL A 86 -7.25 -6.27 4.89
N LEU A 87 -6.32 -5.69 5.65
CA LEU A 87 -6.62 -4.90 6.85
C LEU A 87 -7.18 -3.52 6.52
N ALA A 88 -6.94 -2.95 5.34
CA ALA A 88 -7.50 -1.68 4.91
C ALA A 88 -9.03 -1.69 4.89
N ARG A 89 -9.65 -2.88 4.72
CA ARG A 89 -11.11 -3.06 4.85
C ARG A 89 -11.61 -2.80 6.28
N LYS A 90 -10.77 -3.01 7.29
CA LYS A 90 -11.11 -2.80 8.71
C LYS A 90 -11.04 -1.32 9.13
N ARG A 91 -10.52 -0.43 8.28
CA ARG A 91 -10.41 1.03 8.49
C ARG A 91 -9.70 1.44 9.79
N ARG A 92 -8.66 0.72 10.17
CA ARG A 92 -7.84 1.09 11.35
C ARG A 92 -6.80 2.15 10.97
N SER A 93 -6.61 3.16 11.81
CA SER A 93 -5.62 4.23 11.59
C SER A 93 -4.18 3.71 11.48
N TRP A 94 -3.82 2.70 12.27
CA TRP A 94 -2.49 2.06 12.20
C TRP A 94 -2.17 1.49 10.82
N VAL A 95 -3.17 1.00 10.08
CA VAL A 95 -2.97 0.48 8.70
C VAL A 95 -2.49 1.59 7.77
N ARG A 96 -2.98 2.82 7.96
CA ARG A 96 -2.53 3.98 7.18
C ARG A 96 -1.06 4.27 7.44
N VAL A 97 -0.60 4.20 8.69
CA VAL A 97 0.82 4.42 9.03
C VAL A 97 1.69 3.37 8.35
N VAL A 98 1.31 2.08 8.45
CA VAL A 98 2.04 0.99 7.79
C VAL A 98 2.06 1.17 6.27
N LEU A 99 0.94 1.55 5.66
CA LEU A 99 0.86 1.84 4.22
C LEU A 99 1.78 2.99 3.82
N ILE A 100 1.83 4.09 4.59
CA ILE A 100 2.73 5.22 4.32
C ILE A 100 4.19 4.76 4.37
N VAL A 101 4.58 4.02 5.42
CA VAL A 101 5.95 3.51 5.58
C VAL A 101 6.31 2.59 4.41
N CYS A 102 5.45 1.64 4.08
CA CYS A 102 5.68 0.70 2.98
C CYS A 102 5.79 1.40 1.62
N LEU A 103 4.84 2.29 1.30
CA LEU A 103 4.87 3.05 0.05
C LEU A 103 6.10 3.98 -0.01
N SER A 104 6.55 4.52 1.11
CA SER A 104 7.76 5.36 1.15
C SER A 104 9.01 4.51 0.86
N LEU A 105 9.12 3.33 1.45
CA LEU A 105 10.21 2.40 1.15
C LEU A 105 10.23 2.01 -0.33
N VAL A 106 9.05 1.70 -0.89
CA VAL A 106 8.90 1.38 -2.31
C VAL A 106 9.30 2.58 -3.18
N ALA A 107 8.79 3.78 -2.91
CA ALA A 107 9.11 5.00 -3.66
C ALA A 107 10.63 5.31 -3.62
N VAL A 108 11.26 5.12 -2.46
CA VAL A 108 12.71 5.30 -2.32
C VAL A 108 13.46 4.25 -3.15
N SER A 109 13.02 2.98 -3.10
CA SER A 109 13.64 1.92 -3.90
C SER A 109 13.49 2.14 -5.42
N THR A 110 12.34 2.64 -5.88
CA THR A 110 12.12 2.97 -7.29
C THR A 110 12.93 4.20 -7.72
N ALA A 111 13.11 5.18 -6.83
CA ALA A 111 14.04 6.29 -7.07
C ALA A 111 15.50 5.82 -7.19
N PHE A 112 15.97 4.91 -6.34
CA PHE A 112 17.31 4.33 -6.48
C PHE A 112 17.47 3.51 -7.76
N ALA A 113 16.45 2.71 -8.12
CA ALA A 113 16.46 1.96 -9.38
C ALA A 113 16.51 2.89 -10.60
N PHE A 114 15.73 3.98 -10.59
CA PHE A 114 15.77 4.99 -11.63
C PHE A 114 17.12 5.70 -11.69
N LEU A 115 17.70 6.08 -10.55
CA LEU A 115 19.02 6.71 -10.49
C LEU A 115 20.12 5.78 -11.02
N GLY A 116 20.06 4.49 -10.70
CA GLY A 116 20.96 3.47 -11.29
C GLY A 116 20.79 3.30 -12.81
N SER A 117 19.55 3.45 -13.31
CA SER A 117 19.27 3.46 -14.75
C SER A 117 19.86 4.70 -15.45
N LEU A 118 19.80 5.85 -14.78
CA LEU A 118 20.39 7.10 -15.29
C LEU A 118 21.92 7.02 -15.33
N THR A 119 22.56 6.50 -14.28
CA THR A 119 24.02 6.39 -14.22
C THR A 119 24.59 5.37 -15.21
N SER A 120 23.80 4.34 -15.58
CA SER A 120 24.16 3.40 -16.65
C SER A 120 23.91 3.93 -18.07
N GLY A 121 23.38 5.15 -18.22
CA GLY A 121 23.13 5.79 -19.52
C GLY A 121 21.88 5.27 -20.25
N ALA A 122 21.08 4.43 -19.61
CA ALA A 122 19.86 3.84 -20.17
C ALA A 122 18.64 4.29 -19.35
N PRO A 123 18.12 5.51 -19.54
CA PRO A 123 16.97 6.01 -18.79
C PRO A 123 15.74 5.11 -19.04
N ASN A 124 15.23 4.51 -17.96
CA ASN A 124 14.07 3.64 -18.03
C ASN A 124 12.77 4.44 -17.78
N LEU A 125 12.02 4.69 -18.86
CA LEU A 125 10.73 5.40 -18.79
C LEU A 125 9.73 4.69 -17.86
N ALA A 126 9.77 3.35 -17.80
CA ALA A 126 8.86 2.59 -16.96
C ALA A 126 9.10 2.86 -15.47
N THR A 127 10.37 2.92 -15.02
CA THR A 127 10.67 3.23 -13.62
C THR A 127 10.31 4.66 -13.25
N PHE A 128 10.44 5.62 -14.18
CA PHE A 128 9.95 6.99 -13.99
C PHE A 128 8.43 7.05 -13.79
N VAL A 129 7.66 6.35 -14.63
CA VAL A 129 6.19 6.27 -14.50
C VAL A 129 5.79 5.64 -13.17
N VAL A 130 6.46 4.55 -12.78
CA VAL A 130 6.21 3.89 -11.49
C VAL A 130 6.50 4.84 -10.32
N ALA A 131 7.61 5.57 -10.35
CA ALA A 131 7.91 6.57 -9.32
C ALA A 131 6.83 7.66 -9.22
N GLY A 132 6.30 8.13 -10.36
CA GLY A 132 5.18 9.07 -10.37
C GLY A 132 3.90 8.50 -9.74
N ILE A 133 3.58 7.23 -10.03
CA ILE A 133 2.45 6.51 -9.45
C ILE A 133 2.63 6.37 -7.93
N ASP A 134 3.84 6.05 -7.46
CA ASP A 134 4.14 5.90 -6.03
C ASP A 134 3.95 7.21 -5.27
N VAL A 135 4.45 8.32 -5.83
CA VAL A 135 4.28 9.66 -5.26
C VAL A 135 2.79 10.03 -5.21
N ALA A 136 2.03 9.76 -6.27
CA ALA A 136 0.59 10.00 -6.29
C ALA A 136 -0.14 9.15 -5.23
N ALA A 137 0.22 7.86 -5.10
CA ALA A 137 -0.37 6.97 -4.10
C ALA A 137 -0.06 7.43 -2.66
N LEU A 138 1.19 7.83 -2.39
CA LEU A 138 1.62 8.40 -1.11
C LEU A 138 0.85 9.68 -0.77
N TRP A 139 0.71 10.57 -1.75
CA TRP A 139 -0.06 11.79 -1.59
C TRP A 139 -1.52 11.49 -1.26
N MET A 140 -2.16 10.56 -1.97
CA MET A 140 -3.55 10.18 -1.75
C MET A 140 -3.79 9.57 -0.36
N VAL A 141 -2.87 8.72 0.12
CA VAL A 141 -2.99 8.09 1.45
C VAL A 141 -2.66 9.08 2.59
N SER A 142 -1.78 10.04 2.34
CA SER A 142 -1.38 11.08 3.30
C SER A 142 -2.40 12.23 3.40
N GLY A 143 -3.12 12.47 2.31
CA GLY A 143 -4.09 13.55 2.14
C GLY A 143 -5.35 13.42 3.00
N ALA A 144 -6.25 14.41 2.84
CA ALA A 144 -7.50 14.51 3.60
C ALA A 144 -8.42 13.28 3.39
N THR A 145 -8.45 12.73 2.18
CA THR A 145 -9.25 11.54 1.83
C THR A 145 -8.81 10.30 2.60
N GLY A 146 -7.50 10.05 2.67
CA GLY A 146 -6.93 8.96 3.46
C GLY A 146 -7.16 9.15 4.96
N ARG A 147 -6.94 10.37 5.47
CA ARG A 147 -7.24 10.72 6.87
C ARG A 147 -8.70 10.45 7.23
N GLY A 148 -9.65 10.93 6.42
CA GLY A 148 -11.07 10.75 6.66
C GLY A 148 -11.48 9.28 6.67
N TYR A 149 -11.00 8.47 5.71
CA TYR A 149 -11.40 7.06 5.62
C TYR A 149 -10.90 6.21 6.80
N PHE A 150 -9.66 6.42 7.26
CA PHE A 150 -9.04 5.63 8.32
C PHE A 150 -9.29 6.17 9.74
N SER A 151 -9.79 7.39 9.89
CA SER A 151 -10.11 7.99 11.20
C SER A 151 -11.50 7.62 11.74
N VAL A 152 -12.42 7.20 10.88
CA VAL A 152 -13.85 7.01 11.21
C VAL A 152 -14.11 5.92 12.26
N ARG A 153 -13.13 5.06 12.58
CA ARG A 153 -13.32 3.92 13.49
C ARG A 153 -12.54 3.97 14.80
N ASP A 154 -11.73 5.00 15.02
CA ASP A 154 -11.05 5.20 16.32
C ASP A 154 -11.92 5.96 17.34
N GLN A 155 -13.09 6.47 16.93
CA GLN A 155 -14.06 7.07 17.85
C GLN A 155 -15.04 6.00 18.37
N ALA A 156 -14.64 5.27 19.42
CA ALA A 156 -15.44 4.77 20.55
C ALA A 156 -14.68 3.61 21.24
N PRO A 157 -14.46 3.69 22.57
CA PRO A 157 -15.55 3.42 23.50
C PRO A 157 -15.87 4.65 24.35
N THR A 158 -17.10 5.15 24.21
CA THR A 158 -17.72 5.96 25.25
C THR A 158 -17.95 5.04 26.46
N TRP A 159 -16.99 5.02 27.39
CA TRP A 159 -17.23 4.56 28.75
C TRP A 159 -18.16 5.58 29.42
N HIS A 160 -19.46 5.42 29.17
CA HIS A 160 -20.50 5.94 30.04
C HIS A 160 -21.09 4.74 30.77
N GLN A 161 -20.70 4.57 32.04
CA GLN A 161 -21.36 3.81 33.10
C GLN A 161 -20.36 3.78 34.26
N GLY A 162 -20.61 4.35 35.44
CA GLY A 162 -21.73 5.08 36.01
C GLY A 162 -21.26 5.70 37.32
#